data_AF-A0A8S9H9W2-F1
#
_entry.id   AF-A0A8S9H9W2-F1
#
_cell.length_a   1.000
_cell.length_b   1.000
_cell.length_c   1.000
_cell.angle_alpha   90.00
_cell.angle_beta   90.00
_cell.angle_gamma   90.00
#
_symmetry.space_group_name_H-M   'P 1'
#
loop_
_entity.id
_entity.type
_entity.pdbx_description
1 polymer ?
#
loop_
_entity_poly.entity_id
_entity_poly.type
_entity_poly.pdbx_seq_one_letter_code
_entity_poly.pdbx_strand_id
1 'polypeptide(L)' 'MLSYWKGSLDDKVNVLFMSLCNLSNLETNKNGTTRIGVDTNVFFRKGEVGDWKNHLTPPMAITIDEVVEGKLRGSGLIFQ' A
#
# COMPACT_ATOMS: atom_id res chain seq x y z
N MET A 1 0.68 12.43 -23.28
CA MET A 1 1.42 12.32 -22.01
C MET A 1 0.37 12.20 -20.91
N LEU A 2 0.41 11.17 -20.06
CA LEU A 2 -0.62 10.94 -19.02
C LEU A 2 -0.70 12.20 -18.13
N SER A 3 -1.91 12.69 -17.87
CA SER A 3 -2.18 13.93 -17.10
C SER A 3 -1.43 14.01 -15.77
N TYR A 4 -1.13 12.85 -15.18
CA TYR A 4 -0.31 12.67 -13.99
C TYR A 4 1.06 13.37 -14.05
N TRP A 5 1.76 13.32 -15.19
CA TRP A 5 3.12 13.87 -15.30
C TRP A 5 3.16 15.40 -15.42
N LYS A 6 2.06 16.02 -15.88
CA LYS A 6 2.00 17.46 -16.06
C LYS A 6 1.97 18.20 -14.72
N GLY A 7 1.23 17.67 -13.74
CA GLY A 7 1.15 18.26 -12.39
C GLY A 7 2.47 18.20 -11.60
N SER A 8 3.28 17.16 -11.81
CA SER A 8 4.60 17.02 -11.17
C SER A 8 5.67 17.99 -11.67
N LEU A 9 5.45 18.62 -12.83
CA LEU A 9 6.34 19.64 -13.38
C LEU A 9 6.04 21.04 -12.86
N ASP A 10 4.82 21.28 -12.40
CA ASP A 10 4.35 22.59 -11.93
C ASP A 10 4.72 22.86 -10.45
N ASP A 11 4.90 21.82 -9.64
CA ASP A 11 5.32 21.93 -8.22
C ASP A 11 6.13 20.69 -7.78
N LYS A 12 7.25 20.89 -7.07
CA LYS A 12 8.03 19.79 -6.48
C LYS A 12 7.24 18.96 -5.46
N VAL A 13 6.25 19.55 -4.80
CA VAL A 13 5.32 18.81 -3.92
C VAL A 13 4.49 17.81 -4.72
N ASN A 14 4.25 18.05 -6.01
CA ASN A 14 3.57 17.10 -6.90
C ASN A 14 4.51 16.01 -7.44
N VAL A 15 5.81 16.04 -7.17
CA VAL A 15 6.66 14.83 -7.27
C VAL A 15 6.33 13.86 -6.12
N LEU A 16 5.79 14.37 -5.01
CA LEU A 16 5.16 13.61 -3.92
C LEU A 16 3.72 13.16 -4.25
N PHE A 17 3.37 12.98 -5.53
CA PHE A 17 2.05 12.48 -5.93
C PHE A 17 1.82 11.00 -5.58
N MET A 18 2.85 10.29 -5.10
CA MET A 18 2.78 8.86 -4.76
C MET A 18 2.39 8.58 -3.30
N SER A 19 2.06 9.60 -2.50
CA SER A 19 1.54 9.32 -1.16
C SER A 19 0.19 8.60 -1.27
N LEU A 20 -0.02 7.60 -0.42
CA LEU A 20 -1.27 6.82 -0.45
C LEU A 20 -2.49 7.72 -0.28
N CYS A 21 -2.42 8.72 0.59
CA CYS A 21 -3.49 9.69 0.82
C CYS A 21 -3.80 10.52 -0.44
N ASN A 22 -2.80 10.90 -1.23
CA ASN A 22 -3.03 11.66 -2.46
C ASN A 22 -3.71 10.78 -3.51
N LEU A 23 -3.22 9.55 -3.69
CA LEU A 23 -3.74 8.62 -4.69
C LEU A 23 -5.13 8.09 -4.33
N SER A 24 -5.38 7.73 -3.07
CA SER A 24 -6.67 7.21 -2.62
C SER A 24 -7.81 8.24 -2.73
N ASN A 25 -7.46 9.53 -2.80
CA ASN A 25 -8.43 10.60 -2.91
C ASN A 25 -8.85 10.96 -4.34
N LEU A 26 -8.18 10.42 -5.37
CA LEU A 26 -8.52 10.67 -6.76
C LEU A 26 -9.87 10.03 -7.11
N GLU A 27 -10.69 10.75 -7.89
CA GLU A 27 -12.02 10.28 -8.31
C GLU A 27 -11.96 8.92 -9.02
N THR A 28 -10.99 8.78 -9.93
CA THR A 28 -10.72 7.53 -10.65
C THR A 28 -10.35 6.36 -9.76
N ASN A 29 -9.87 6.61 -8.53
CA ASN A 29 -9.53 5.57 -7.56
C ASN A 29 -10.67 5.32 -6.57
N LYS A 30 -11.54 6.29 -6.29
CA LYS A 30 -12.71 6.13 -5.42
C LYS A 30 -13.90 5.45 -6.12
N ASN A 31 -14.15 5.81 -7.37
CA ASN A 31 -15.39 5.48 -8.07
C ASN A 31 -15.14 4.90 -9.47
N GLY A 32 -13.90 4.51 -9.79
CA GLY A 32 -13.56 3.89 -11.07
C GLY A 32 -13.80 2.38 -11.08
N THR A 33 -13.75 1.81 -12.28
CA THR A 33 -13.74 0.36 -12.50
C THR A 33 -12.62 0.03 -13.49
N THR A 34 -11.85 -1.01 -13.18
CA THR A 34 -10.78 -1.52 -14.04
C THR A 34 -11.35 -2.20 -15.29
N ARG A 35 -10.48 -2.45 -16.28
CA ARG A 35 -10.87 -3.14 -17.52
C ARG A 35 -11.42 -4.56 -17.32
N ILE A 36 -11.13 -5.17 -16.16
CA ILE A 36 -11.59 -6.50 -15.78
C ILE A 36 -12.80 -6.46 -14.83
N GLY A 37 -13.43 -5.29 -14.65
CA GLY A 37 -14.65 -5.16 -13.85
C GLY A 37 -14.45 -5.04 -12.34
N VAL A 38 -13.22 -4.79 -11.87
CA VAL A 38 -12.93 -4.59 -10.45
C VAL A 38 -13.00 -3.11 -10.10
N ASP A 39 -13.76 -2.74 -9.08
CA ASP A 39 -13.84 -1.37 -8.56
C ASP A 39 -12.48 -0.90 -8.07
N THR A 40 -12.10 0.34 -8.37
CA THR A 40 -10.76 0.85 -8.08
C THR A 40 -10.53 1.14 -6.60
N ASN A 41 -11.60 1.35 -5.83
CA ASN A 41 -11.49 1.70 -4.41
C ASN A 41 -10.93 0.55 -3.56
N VAL A 42 -11.05 -0.70 -4.02
CA VAL A 42 -10.57 -1.88 -3.30
C VAL A 42 -9.05 -1.92 -3.18
N PHE A 43 -8.33 -1.21 -4.07
CA PHE A 43 -6.87 -1.13 -4.04
C PHE A 43 -6.35 -0.19 -2.94
N PHE A 44 -7.18 0.72 -2.43
CA PHE A 44 -6.79 1.73 -1.44
C PHE A 44 -7.46 1.45 -0.08
N ARG A 45 -6.83 0.57 0.71
CA ARG A 45 -7.18 0.29 2.11
C ARG A 45 -6.55 1.31 3.07
N LYS A 46 -6.55 1.03 4.39
CA LYS A 46 -5.99 1.93 5.43
C LYS A 46 -4.54 2.36 5.17
N GLY A 47 -3.70 1.46 4.67
CA GLY A 47 -2.28 1.76 4.41
C GLY A 47 -1.44 2.03 5.66
N GLU A 48 -1.84 1.45 6.78
CA GLU A 48 -1.22 1.67 8.08
C GLU A 48 -0.33 0.47 8.45
N VAL A 49 0.82 0.76 9.05
CA VAL A 49 1.66 -0.27 9.67
C VAL A 49 0.96 -0.78 10.94
N GLY A 50 0.87 -2.09 11.09
CA GLY A 50 0.31 -2.73 12.29
C GLY A 50 -1.18 -3.06 12.24
N ASP A 51 -1.91 -2.75 11.15
CA ASP A 51 -3.34 -3.12 11.04
C ASP A 51 -3.55 -4.65 11.10
N TRP A 52 -2.50 -5.47 10.89
CA TRP A 52 -2.55 -6.93 11.07
C TRP A 52 -3.06 -7.33 12.46
N LYS A 53 -2.83 -6.52 13.50
CA LYS A 53 -3.29 -6.77 14.87
C LYS A 53 -4.83 -6.81 14.98
N ASN A 54 -5.53 -6.20 14.04
CA ASN A 54 -7.00 -6.21 13.99
C ASN A 54 -7.56 -7.46 13.29
N HIS A 55 -6.73 -8.24 12.61
CA HIS A 55 -7.16 -9.40 11.80
C HIS A 55 -6.56 -10.73 12.25
N LEU A 56 -5.41 -10.70 12.94
CA LEU A 56 -4.72 -11.90 13.41
C LEU A 56 -4.85 -12.05 14.93
N THR A 57 -5.03 -13.30 15.36
CA THR A 57 -4.86 -13.64 16.78
C THR A 57 -3.37 -13.66 17.16
N PRO A 58 -3.01 -13.45 18.44
CA PRO A 58 -1.60 -13.48 18.85
C PRO A 58 -0.84 -14.76 18.44
N PRO A 59 -1.42 -15.98 18.56
CA PRO A 59 -0.74 -17.19 18.09
C PRO A 59 -0.47 -17.22 16.58
N MET A 60 -1.38 -16.68 15.75
CA MET A 60 -1.18 -16.61 14.31
C MET A 60 -0.04 -15.66 13.94
N ALA A 61 0.06 -14.53 14.63
CA ALA A 61 1.13 -13.57 14.41
C ALA A 61 2.50 -14.16 14.79
N ILE A 62 2.61 -14.80 15.96
CA ILE A 62 3.82 -15.50 16.39
C ILE A 62 4.24 -16.55 15.36
N THR A 63 3.29 -17.34 14.86
CA THR A 63 3.58 -18.36 13.85
C THR A 63 4.18 -17.74 12.57
N ILE A 64 3.68 -16.58 12.15
CA ILE A 64 4.22 -15.87 10.98
C ILE A 64 5.62 -15.32 11.26
N ASP A 65 5.83 -14.72 12.43
CA ASP A 65 7.12 -14.17 12.84
C ASP A 65 8.22 -15.25 12.85
N GLU A 66 7.92 -16.43 13.42
CA GLU A 66 8.83 -17.58 13.43
C GLU A 66 9.18 -18.07 12.01
N VAL A 67 8.19 -18.12 11.10
CA VAL A 67 8.41 -18.52 9.71
C VAL A 67 9.28 -17.49 8.98
N VAL A 68 9.00 -16.21 9.15
CA VAL A 68 9.77 -15.12 8.52
C VAL A 68 11.21 -15.12 9.02
N GLU A 69 11.41 -15.19 10.34
CA GLU A 69 12.75 -15.27 10.94
C GLU A 69 13.50 -16.50 10.42
N GLY A 70 12.87 -17.68 10.45
CA GLY A 70 13.47 -18.93 9.98
C GLY A 70 13.87 -18.90 8.51
N LYS A 71 13.06 -18.30 7.63
CA LYS A 71 13.32 -18.23 6.19
C LYS A 71 14.30 -17.12 5.79
N LEU A 72 14.34 -16.02 6.53
CA LEU A 72 15.19 -14.88 6.23
C LEU A 72 16.49 -14.87 7.04
N ARG A 73 16.68 -15.83 7.95
CA ARG A 73 17.92 -15.96 8.72
C ARG A 73 19.15 -15.99 7.80
N GLY A 74 20.12 -15.12 8.09
CA GLY A 74 21.36 -15.01 7.32
C GLY A 74 21.26 -14.17 6.05
N SER A 75 20.07 -13.69 5.66
CA SER A 75 19.89 -12.78 4.51
C SER A 75 20.27 -11.33 4.82
N GLY A 76 20.40 -10.97 6.11
CA GLY A 76 20.57 -9.59 6.56
C GLY A 76 19.28 -8.76 6.58
N LEU A 77 18.14 -9.35 6.17
CA LEU A 77 16.84 -8.71 6.25
C LEU A 77 16.25 -8.84 7.67
N ILE A 78 15.84 -7.70 8.23
CA ILE A 78 15.23 -7.58 9.55
C ILE A 78 13.99 -6.70 9.41
N PHE A 79 12.86 -7.11 9.98
CA PHE A 79 11.58 -6.41 9.91
C PHE A 79 11.13 -5.97 11.31
N GLN A 80 10.33 -4.90 11.36
CA GLN A 80 9.78 -4.28 12.57
C GLN A 80 8.27 -4.44 12.64
#